data_AF-A0A3D2LBK9-F1
#
_entry.id   AF-A0A3D2LBK9-F1
#
_cell.length_a   1.000
_cell.length_b   1.000
_cell.length_c   1.000
_cell.angle_alpha   90.00
_cell.angle_beta   90.00
_cell.angle_gamma   90.00
#
_symmetry.space_group_name_H-M   'P 1'
#
loop_
_entity.id
_entity.type
_entity.pdbx_description
1 polymer ?
#
loop_
_entity_poly.entity_id
_entity_poly.type
_entity_poly.pdbx_seq_one_letter_code
_entity_poly.pdbx_strand_id
1 'polypeptide(L)' 'MNAGNVEVLSGVNLPMLIKLAEVRGEMTLKDAAKVAAEAGRKYINIASELLAKSN' A
#
# COMPACT_ATOMS: atom_id res chain seq x y z
N MET A 1 12.91 6.91 -21.70
CA MET A 1 12.07 6.14 -20.76
C MET A 1 10.65 6.63 -20.94
N ASN A 2 9.71 5.77 -21.36
CA ASN A 2 8.30 6.17 -21.50
C ASN A 2 7.71 6.41 -20.11
N ALA A 3 7.44 7.69 -19.79
CA ALA A 3 7.00 8.14 -18.48
C ALA A 3 5.64 7.57 -18.00
N GLY A 4 4.91 6.84 -18.84
CA GLY A 4 3.60 6.26 -18.51
C GLY A 4 3.61 4.80 -18.05
N ASN A 5 4.73 4.08 -18.14
CA ASN A 5 4.77 2.63 -17.90
C ASN A 5 5.50 2.23 -16.60
N VAL A 6 6.01 3.19 -15.83
CA VAL A 6 6.78 2.91 -14.62
C VAL A 6 6.22 3.77 -13.49
N GLU A 7 5.97 3.14 -12.35
CA GLU A 7 5.65 3.82 -11.11
C GLU A 7 6.65 3.47 -10.01
N VAL A 8 6.93 4.45 -9.14
CA VAL A 8 7.93 4.32 -8.08
C VAL A 8 7.28 4.50 -6.72
N LEU A 9 7.31 3.44 -5.92
CA LEU A 9 6.90 3.46 -4.51
C LEU A 9 8.15 3.37 -3.63
N SER A 10 8.35 4.36 -2.76
CA SER A 10 9.40 4.34 -1.74
C SER A 10 8.84 3.87 -0.39
N GLY A 11 9.73 3.47 0.53
CA GLY A 11 9.33 3.05 1.88
C GLY A 11 8.50 1.77 1.92
N VAL A 12 8.75 0.86 0.97
CA VAL A 12 7.98 -0.38 0.82
C VAL A 12 8.01 -1.19 2.12
N ASN A 13 6.82 -1.64 2.53
CA ASN A 13 6.62 -2.52 3.68
C ASN A 13 5.79 -3.76 3.30
N LEU A 14 5.69 -4.71 4.23
CA LEU A 14 4.99 -5.97 3.99
C LEU A 14 3.51 -5.80 3.57
N PRO A 15 2.68 -4.96 4.24
CA PRO A 15 1.31 -4.69 3.79
C PRO A 15 1.21 -4.21 2.33
N MET A 16 2.13 -3.35 1.89
CA MET A 16 2.17 -2.91 0.49
C MET A 16 2.42 -4.09 -0.46
N LEU A 17 3.36 -4.97 -0.13
CA LEU A 17 3.70 -6.14 -0.95
C LEU A 17 2.53 -7.11 -1.09
N ILE A 18 1.83 -7.37 0.03
CA ILE A 18 0.63 -8.22 0.03
C ILE A 18 -0.44 -7.58 -0.85
N LYS A 19 -0.73 -6.28 -0.66
CA LYS A 19 -1.74 -5.57 -1.45
C LYS A 19 -1.40 -5.55 -2.95
N LEU A 20 -0.14 -5.32 -3.32
CA LEU A 20 0.31 -5.38 -4.71
C LEU A 20 0.13 -6.78 -5.31
N ALA A 21 0.44 -7.84 -4.56
CA ALA A 21 0.27 -9.21 -5.03
C ALA A 21 -1.20 -9.54 -5.32
N GLU A 22 -2.12 -9.04 -4.50
CA GLU A 22 -3.57 -9.18 -4.70
C GLU A 22 -4.06 -8.43 -5.95
N VAL A 23 -3.65 -7.17 -6.14
CA VAL A 23 -4.32 -6.26 -7.11
C VAL A 23 -3.62 -6.07 -8.45
N ARG A 24 -2.35 -6.50 -8.61
CA ARG A 24 -1.53 -6.21 -9.81
C ARG A 24 -2.10 -6.72 -11.14
N GLY A 25 -3.05 -7.65 -11.12
CA GLY A 25 -3.72 -8.19 -12.31
C GLY A 25 -5.14 -7.67 -12.53
N GLU A 26 -5.65 -6.85 -11.60
CA GLU A 26 -7.07 -6.47 -11.56
C GLU A 26 -7.32 -5.00 -11.91
N MET A 27 -6.28 -4.16 -11.92
CA MET A 27 -6.40 -2.71 -12.11
C MET A 27 -5.18 -2.10 -12.82
N THR A 28 -5.26 -0.81 -13.15
CA THR A 28 -4.15 -0.09 -13.80
C THR A 28 -2.93 0.00 -12.86
N LEU A 29 -1.72 0.15 -13.42
CA LEU A 29 -0.49 0.36 -12.64
C LEU A 29 -0.63 1.51 -11.63
N LYS A 30 -1.26 2.61 -12.06
CA LYS A 30 -1.50 3.80 -11.24
C LYS A 30 -2.42 3.51 -10.07
N ASP A 31 -3.52 2.79 -10.31
CA ASP A 31 -4.47 2.43 -9.25
C ASP A 31 -3.86 1.42 -8.28
N ALA A 32 -3.13 0.42 -8.80
CA ALA A 32 -2.42 -0.57 -8.00
C ALA A 32 -1.39 0.10 -7.08
N ALA A 33 -0.62 1.06 -7.58
CA ALA A 33 0.33 1.83 -6.78
C ALA A 33 -0.37 2.64 -5.67
N LYS A 34 -1.50 3.27 -5.99
CA LYS A 34 -2.30 4.05 -5.04
C LYS A 34 -2.84 3.20 -3.89
N VAL A 35 -3.52 2.09 -4.19
CA VAL A 35 -4.12 1.22 -3.16
C VAL A 35 -3.04 0.52 -2.31
N ALA A 36 -1.89 0.18 -2.90
CA ALA A 36 -0.76 -0.35 -2.16
C ALA A 36 -0.23 0.66 -1.14
N ALA A 37 0.00 1.92 -1.56
CA ALA A 37 0.47 2.96 -0.66
C ALA A 37 -0.52 3.27 0.47
N GLU A 38 -1.83 3.22 0.19
CA GLU A 38 -2.89 3.35 1.20
C GLU A 38 -2.86 2.21 2.21
N ALA A 39 -2.70 0.95 1.75
CA ALA A 39 -2.50 -0.18 2.64
C ALA A 39 -1.24 0.01 3.50
N GLY A 40 -0.12 0.39 2.89
CA GLY A 40 1.13 0.68 3.59
C GLY A 40 0.95 1.63 4.77
N ARG A 41 0.22 2.74 4.58
CA ARG A 41 -0.10 3.72 5.64
C ARG A 41 -1.09 3.17 6.66
N LYS A 42 -2.15 2.49 6.21
CA LYS A 42 -3.21 1.96 7.08
C LYS A 42 -2.67 0.96 8.11
N TYR A 43 -1.64 0.21 7.78
CA TYR A 43 -1.07 -0.84 8.65
C TYR A 43 0.13 -0.37 9.48
N ILE A 44 0.55 0.89 9.36
CA ILE A 44 1.50 1.49 10.30
C ILE A 44 0.71 2.04 11.48
N ASN A 45 0.58 1.22 12.52
CA ASN A 45 -0.01 1.65 13.78
C ASN A 45 0.74 1.01 14.96
N ILE A 46 0.68 1.67 16.10
CA ILE A 46 1.11 1.09 17.37
C ILE A 46 -0.10 0.36 17.97
N ALA A 47 0.05 -0.94 18.23
CA ALA A 47 -1.04 -1.77 18.72
C ALA A 47 -1.64 -1.26 20.04
N SER A 48 -0.80 -0.75 20.95
CA SER A 48 -1.27 -0.16 22.22
C SER A 48 -2.15 1.07 22.01
N GLU A 49 -1.85 1.92 21.02
CA GLU A 49 -2.65 3.10 20.69
C GLU A 49 -4.01 2.74 20.07
N LEU A 50 -4.07 1.66 19.28
CA LEU A 50 -5.33 1.16 18.72
C LEU A 50 -6.26 0.59 19.78
N LEU A 51 -5.70 -0.19 20.72
CA LEU A 51 -6.46 -0.79 21.81
C LEU A 51 -6.97 0.28 22.80
N ALA A 52 -6.19 1.33 23.03
CA ALA A 52 -6.60 2.44 23.90
C ALA A 52 -7.78 3.26 23.37
N LYS A 53 -8.00 3.32 22.05
CA LYS A 53 -9.15 4.01 21.43
C LYS A 53 -10.45 3.20 21.45
N SER A 54 -10.35 1.90 21.75
CA SER A 54 -11.49 0.96 21.71
C SER A 54 -12.06 0.65 23.10
N ASN A 55 -11.49 1.26 24.15
CA ASN A 55 -11.95 1.25 25.53
C ASN A 55 -12.50 2.63 25.91
#